data_AF-A0A9P7G2Z7-F1
#
_entry.id   AF-A0A9P7G2Z7-F1
#
_cell.length_a   1.000
_cell.length_b   1.000
_cell.length_c   1.000
_cell.angle_alpha   90.00
_cell.angle_beta   90.00
_cell.angle_gamma   90.00
#
_symmetry.space_group_name_H-M   'P 1'
#
loop_
_entity.id
_entity.type
_entity.pdbx_description
1 polymer ?
#
loop_
_entity_poly.entity_id
_entity_poly.type
_entity_poly.pdbx_seq_one_letter_code
_entity_poly.pdbx_strand_id
1 'polypeptide(L)'
;MIKSNGTFHDIHQRDVWMPVGPSFSKGRFSRRERDRSKYLLTDTAEGRHLNFVGEFMRENVKAFIKGGKTLILGSGMSPEEYKEIEFNASLEVQDENIPMYLRLNCVTARKL
;
A
#
# COMPACT_ATOMS: atom_id res chain seq x y z
N MET A 1 -8.61 -12.75 16.98
CA MET A 1 -8.85 -11.32 17.27
C MET A 1 -8.65 -11.12 18.76
N ILE A 2 -7.54 -10.49 19.18
CA ILE A 2 -7.21 -10.32 20.61
C ILE A 2 -8.04 -9.15 21.14
N LYS A 3 -9.18 -9.45 21.77
CA LYS A 3 -10.11 -8.43 22.30
C LYS A 3 -9.74 -7.95 23.71
N SER A 4 -8.73 -8.56 24.33
CA SER A 4 -8.26 -8.20 25.67
C SER A 4 -6.85 -8.72 25.88
N ASN A 5 -5.96 -7.86 26.40
CA ASN A 5 -4.66 -8.23 26.93
C ASN A 5 -4.59 -7.64 28.34
N GLY A 6 -4.30 -8.46 29.35
CA GLY A 6 -4.27 -8.02 30.77
C GLY A 6 -3.20 -6.98 31.10
N THR A 7 -2.39 -6.55 30.12
CA THR A 7 -1.32 -5.56 30.26
C THR A 7 -1.70 -4.17 29.72
N PHE A 8 -2.80 -4.06 28.97
CA PHE A 8 -3.19 -2.83 28.28
C PHE A 8 -4.69 -2.55 28.41
N HIS A 9 -5.07 -1.28 28.56
CA HIS A 9 -6.45 -0.78 28.52
C HIS A 9 -6.68 0.15 27.31
N ASP A 10 -7.94 0.46 27.01
CA ASP A 10 -8.37 1.30 25.87
C ASP A 10 -7.79 0.90 24.51
N ILE A 11 -7.92 -0.40 24.20
CA ILE A 11 -7.54 -0.92 22.90
C ILE A 11 -8.57 -0.46 21.87
N HIS A 12 -8.19 0.47 21.00
CA HIS A 12 -8.98 0.90 19.86
C HIS A 12 -8.32 0.42 18.58
N GLN A 13 -9.10 -0.28 17.75
CA GLN A 13 -8.70 -0.64 16.40
C GLN A 13 -9.38 0.30 15.40
N ARG A 14 -8.62 0.80 14.44
CA ARG A 14 -9.13 1.55 13.29
C ARG A 14 -8.51 0.99 12.02
N ASP A 15 -9.36 0.74 11.04
CA ASP A 15 -8.92 0.40 9.71
C ASP A 15 -8.91 1.68 8.86
N VAL A 16 -7.75 2.03 8.32
CA VAL A 16 -7.62 3.12 7.35
C VAL A 16 -7.32 2.50 6.00
N TRP A 17 -8.22 2.69 5.04
CA TRP A 17 -8.01 2.27 3.66
C TRP A 17 -7.41 3.43 2.90
N MET A 18 -6.13 3.29 2.52
CA MET A 18 -5.42 4.30 1.76
C MET A 18 -5.23 3.82 0.33
N PRO A 19 -5.49 4.65 -0.69
CA PRO A 19 -5.10 4.32 -2.05
C PRO A 19 -3.56 4.24 -2.14
N VAL A 20 -3.04 3.14 -2.70
CA VAL A 20 -1.62 2.95 -3.07
C VAL A 20 -1.43 3.17 -4.55
N GLY A 21 -2.51 3.10 -5.32
CA GLY A 21 -2.50 3.35 -6.74
C GLY A 21 -3.89 3.25 -7.37
N PRO A 22 -4.02 3.69 -8.63
CA PRO A 22 -2.93 4.30 -9.38
C PRO A 22 -2.68 5.75 -8.98
N SER A 23 -1.40 6.14 -8.94
CA SER A 23 -0.99 7.55 -8.89
C SER A 23 -1.61 8.24 -10.10
N PHE A 24 -2.54 9.18 -9.87
CA PHE A 24 -3.28 9.83 -10.95
C PHE A 24 -2.43 10.92 -11.66
N SER A 25 -1.17 10.62 -11.96
CA SER A 25 -0.27 11.52 -12.66
C SER A 25 -0.66 11.60 -14.14
N LYS A 26 -1.41 12.65 -14.46
CA LYS A 26 -1.55 13.30 -15.77
C LYS A 26 -1.46 12.35 -16.99
N GLY A 27 -2.63 11.97 -17.51
CA GLY A 27 -2.80 11.88 -18.96
C GLY A 27 -3.05 10.51 -19.61
N ARG A 28 -3.28 9.43 -18.87
CA ARG A 28 -3.47 8.09 -19.47
C ARG A 28 -4.82 7.41 -19.26
N PHE A 29 -5.88 8.17 -18.97
CA PHE A 29 -7.24 7.62 -18.98
C PHE A 29 -7.98 7.99 -20.25
N SER A 30 -8.64 6.99 -20.84
CA SER A 30 -9.60 7.19 -21.92
C SER A 30 -10.71 8.13 -21.43
N ARG A 31 -11.37 8.84 -22.36
CA ARG A 31 -12.44 9.81 -22.02
C ARG A 31 -13.53 9.21 -21.13
N ARG A 32 -13.73 7.89 -21.19
CA ARG A 32 -14.76 7.13 -20.47
C ARG A 32 -14.39 6.81 -19.01
N GLU A 33 -13.09 6.74 -18.70
CA GLU A 33 -12.58 6.46 -17.34
C GLU A 33 -12.50 7.72 -16.49
N ARG A 34 -12.35 8.89 -17.13
CA ARG A 34 -12.47 10.21 -16.48
C ARG A 34 -13.86 10.45 -15.87
N ASP A 35 -14.92 9.98 -16.54
CA ASP A 35 -16.30 10.17 -16.08
C ASP A 35 -16.70 9.29 -14.88
N ARG A 36 -16.03 8.13 -14.67
CA ARG A 36 -16.37 7.22 -13.56
C ARG A 36 -15.65 7.53 -12.26
N SER A 37 -14.49 8.16 -12.35
CA SER A 37 -13.73 8.48 -11.16
C SER A 37 -14.13 9.86 -10.64
N LYS A 38 -15.27 9.89 -9.94
CA LYS A 38 -15.67 10.98 -9.04
C LYS A 38 -14.62 11.27 -7.93
N TYR A 39 -13.61 10.40 -7.81
CA TYR A 39 -12.44 10.51 -6.95
C TYR A 39 -11.20 11.13 -7.65
N LEU A 40 -11.29 11.52 -8.94
CA LEU A 40 -10.22 12.20 -9.71
C LEU A 40 -10.17 13.69 -9.41
N LEU A 41 -9.81 14.06 -8.19
CA LEU A 41 -9.50 15.45 -7.88
C LEU A 41 -8.01 15.75 -8.15
N THR A 42 -7.47 15.32 -9.30
CA THR A 42 -6.05 15.48 -9.66
C THR A 42 -5.58 16.95 -9.66
N ASP A 43 -6.51 17.87 -9.87
CA ASP A 43 -6.25 19.30 -9.92
C ASP A 43 -6.45 20.01 -8.57
N THR A 44 -6.98 19.32 -7.56
CA THR A 44 -7.08 19.87 -6.19
C THR A 44 -5.81 19.64 -5.39
N ALA A 45 -5.61 20.43 -4.34
CA ALA A 45 -4.52 20.22 -3.40
C ALA A 45 -4.61 18.84 -2.70
N GLU A 46 -5.83 18.39 -2.40
CA GLU A 46 -6.09 17.11 -1.74
C GLU A 46 -5.73 15.92 -2.65
N GLY A 47 -6.17 15.93 -3.91
CA GLY A 47 -5.81 14.85 -4.84
C GLY A 47 -4.31 14.81 -5.16
N ARG A 48 -3.62 15.96 -5.20
CA ARG A 48 -2.14 15.98 -5.29
C ARG A 48 -1.48 15.37 -4.06
N HIS A 49 -2.00 15.66 -2.86
CA HIS A 49 -1.50 15.07 -1.62
C HIS A 49 -1.70 13.56 -1.57
N LEU A 50 -2.89 13.07 -1.94
CA LEU A 50 -3.18 11.64 -1.98
C LEU A 50 -2.32 10.91 -3.02
N ASN A 51 -2.07 11.51 -4.19
CA ASN A 51 -1.14 10.97 -5.19
C ASN A 51 0.28 10.86 -4.64
N PHE A 52 0.76 11.89 -3.93
CA PHE A 52 2.07 11.85 -3.29
C PHE A 52 2.15 10.73 -2.23
N VAL A 53 1.10 10.58 -1.41
CA VAL A 53 1.04 9.51 -0.41
C VAL A 53 1.03 8.14 -1.09
N GLY A 54 0.25 7.94 -2.15
CA GLY A 54 0.22 6.69 -2.92
C GLY A 54 1.60 6.33 -3.48
N GLU A 55 2.27 7.29 -4.12
CA GLU A 55 3.63 7.16 -4.63
C GLU A 55 4.63 6.77 -3.54
N PHE A 56 4.57 7.49 -2.42
CA PHE A 56 5.44 7.24 -1.27
C PHE A 56 5.19 5.85 -0.69
N MET A 57 3.94 5.42 -0.57
CA MET A 57 3.58 4.10 -0.06
C MET A 57 4.04 2.98 -1.00
N ARG A 58 3.92 3.17 -2.31
CA ARG A 58 4.47 2.25 -3.33
C ARG A 58 5.96 2.01 -3.13
N GLU A 59 6.73 3.07 -2.95
CA GLU A 59 8.18 2.95 -2.72
C GLU A 59 8.50 2.27 -1.38
N ASN A 60 7.71 2.53 -0.34
CA ASN A 60 7.84 1.82 0.94
C ASN A 60 7.57 0.31 0.80
N VAL A 61 6.55 -0.10 0.04
CA VAL A 61 6.25 -1.53 -0.20
C VAL A 61 7.42 -2.21 -0.91
N LYS A 62 7.98 -1.59 -1.95
CA LYS A 62 9.17 -2.12 -2.64
C LYS A 62 10.37 -2.24 -1.70
N ALA A 63 10.63 -1.21 -0.90
CA ALA A 63 11.71 -1.23 0.09
C ALA A 63 11.52 -2.34 1.13
N PHE A 64 10.28 -2.56 1.58
CA PHE A 64 9.93 -3.63 2.51
C PHE A 64 10.19 -5.02 1.92
N ILE A 65 9.72 -5.28 0.68
CA ILE A 65 9.98 -6.55 -0.03
C ILE A 65 11.48 -6.81 -0.11
N LYS A 66 12.24 -5.80 -0.55
CA LYS A 66 13.71 -5.87 -0.66
C LYS A 66 14.38 -6.11 0.69
N GLY A 67 13.90 -5.49 1.76
CA GLY A 67 14.39 -5.70 3.13
C GLY A 67 14.13 -7.12 3.65
N GLY A 68 13.03 -7.74 3.21
CA GLY A 68 12.67 -9.12 3.55
C GLY A 68 13.54 -10.20 2.90
N LYS A 69 14.37 -9.83 1.91
CA LYS A 69 15.20 -10.78 1.14
C LYS A 69 15.97 -11.78 2.00
N THR A 70 16.68 -11.30 3.03
CA THR A 70 17.50 -12.17 3.88
C THR A 70 16.67 -13.20 4.63
N LEU A 71 15.46 -12.82 5.07
CA LEU A 71 14.55 -13.74 5.76
C LEU A 71 13.99 -14.79 4.80
N ILE A 72 13.60 -14.36 3.59
CA ILE A 72 13.02 -15.24 2.57
C ILE A 72 14.07 -16.26 2.10
N LEU A 73 15.28 -15.82 1.75
CA LEU A 73 16.36 -16.73 1.36
C LEU A 73 16.78 -17.64 2.51
N GLY A 74 16.79 -17.13 3.74
CA GLY A 74 17.08 -17.92 4.95
C GLY A 74 16.03 -19.01 5.24
N SER A 75 14.83 -18.92 4.65
CA SER A 75 13.78 -19.94 4.79
C SER A 75 13.93 -21.14 3.86
N GLY A 76 14.90 -21.11 2.94
CA GLY A 76 15.16 -22.18 1.96
C GLY A 76 14.63 -21.91 0.54
N MET A 77 14.09 -20.71 0.27
CA MET A 77 13.72 -20.29 -1.09
C MET A 77 14.98 -20.06 -1.94
N SER A 78 14.95 -20.48 -3.20
CA SER A 78 16.08 -20.22 -4.11
C SER A 78 16.20 -18.74 -4.48
N PRO A 79 17.42 -18.25 -4.77
CA PRO A 79 17.62 -16.89 -5.27
C PRO A 79 16.84 -16.57 -6.55
N GLU A 80 16.64 -17.57 -7.42
CA GLU A 80 15.92 -17.45 -8.69
C GLU A 80 14.42 -17.24 -8.44
N GLU A 81 13.80 -18.05 -7.57
CA GLU A 81 12.40 -17.90 -7.17
C GLU A 81 12.17 -16.54 -6.47
N TYR A 82 13.08 -16.12 -5.58
CA TYR A 82 12.99 -14.81 -4.94
C TYR A 82 13.00 -13.68 -5.98
N LYS A 83 13.89 -13.73 -6.97
CA LYS A 83 13.99 -12.71 -8.02
C LYS A 83 12.71 -12.63 -8.86
N GLU A 84 12.13 -13.77 -9.19
CA GLU A 84 10.87 -13.82 -9.94
C GLU A 84 9.72 -13.18 -9.13
N ILE A 85 9.61 -13.52 -7.85
CA ILE A 85 8.59 -12.94 -6.96
C ILE A 85 8.82 -11.43 -6.77
N GLU A 86 10.06 -11.00 -6.54
CA GLU A 86 10.41 -9.58 -6.39
C GLU A 86 10.08 -8.79 -7.66
N PHE A 87 10.37 -9.36 -8.83
CA PHE A 87 10.06 -8.76 -10.12
C PHE A 87 8.55 -8.63 -10.33
N ASN A 88 7.80 -9.72 -10.15
CA ASN A 88 6.35 -9.74 -10.35
C ASN A 88 5.63 -8.81 -9.37
N ALA A 89 6.02 -8.82 -8.09
CA ALA A 89 5.46 -7.92 -7.09
C ALA A 89 5.79 -6.45 -7.41
N SER A 90 7.00 -6.17 -7.92
CA SER A 90 7.37 -4.81 -8.34
C SER A 90 6.54 -4.34 -9.52
N LEU A 91 6.26 -5.22 -10.49
CA LEU A 91 5.39 -4.92 -11.63
C LEU A 91 3.95 -4.66 -11.18
N GLU A 92 3.41 -5.49 -10.30
CA GLU A 92 2.04 -5.32 -9.77
C GLU A 92 1.89 -3.99 -9.04
N VAL A 93 2.84 -3.65 -8.16
CA VAL A 93 2.82 -2.38 -7.42
C VAL A 93 3.07 -1.17 -8.34
N GLN A 94 3.69 -1.37 -9.51
CA GLN A 94 3.86 -0.35 -10.53
C GLN A 94 2.68 -0.23 -11.50
N ASP A 95 1.74 -1.18 -11.51
CA ASP A 95 0.63 -1.15 -12.46
C ASP A 95 -0.35 -0.02 -12.13
N GLU A 96 -0.30 1.02 -12.94
CA GLU A 96 -1.16 2.21 -12.85
C GLU A 96 -2.59 1.96 -13.35
N ASN A 97 -2.93 0.74 -13.76
CA ASN A 97 -4.28 0.40 -14.22
C ASN A 97 -5.10 -0.33 -13.14
N ILE A 98 -4.45 -0.79 -12.06
CA ILE A 98 -5.12 -1.53 -10.98
C ILE A 98 -5.30 -0.61 -9.78
N PRO A 99 -6.54 -0.28 -9.38
CA PRO A 99 -6.80 0.40 -8.12
C PRO A 99 -6.32 -0.46 -6.96
N MET A 100 -5.26 -0.04 -6.29
CA MET A 100 -4.69 -0.70 -5.12
C MET A 100 -5.02 0.09 -3.87
N TYR A 101 -5.47 -0.61 -2.84
CA TYR A 101 -5.71 -0.03 -1.51
C TYR A 101 -4.86 -0.76 -0.49
N LEU A 102 -4.15 -0.01 0.36
CA LEU A 102 -3.51 -0.53 1.55
C LEU A 102 -4.45 -0.34 2.73
N ARG A 103 -4.74 -1.46 3.39
CA ARG A 103 -5.42 -1.45 4.67
C ARG A 103 -4.40 -1.28 5.78
N LEU A 104 -4.34 -0.10 6.36
CA LEU A 104 -3.58 0.15 7.58
C LEU A 104 -4.46 -0.22 8.78
N ASN A 105 -4.08 -1.30 9.48
CA ASN A 105 -4.70 -1.66 10.75
C ASN A 105 -3.98 -0.90 11.87
N CYS A 106 -4.55 0.21 12.32
CA CYS A 106 -4.04 0.95 13.47
C CYS A 106 -4.64 0.36 14.76
N VAL A 107 -3.78 -0.07 15.67
CA VAL A 107 -4.16 -0.49 17.02
C VAL A 107 -3.51 0.48 18.00
N THR A 108 -4.33 1.26 18.71
CA THR A 108 -3.85 2.09 19.82
C THR A 108 -4.26 1.43 21.12
N ALA A 109 -3.35 1.40 22.09
CA ALA A 109 -3.60 0.84 23.42
C ALA A 109 -2.82 1.66 24.45
N ARG A 110 -3.38 1.79 25.66
CA ARG A 110 -2.69 2.39 26.80
C ARG A 110 -2.12 1.29 27.68
N LYS A 111 -0.83 1.38 28.02
CA LYS A 111 -0.22 0.46 28.98
C LYS A 111 -0.81 0.74 30.36
N LEU A 112 -1.08 -0.33 31.11
CA LEU A 112 -1.37 -0.24 32.54
C LEU A 112 -0.15 0.26 33.32
#